data_AF-A0A7S7UXL0-F1
#
_entry.id   AF-A0A7S7UXL0-F1
#
_cell.length_a   1.000
_cell.length_b   1.000
_cell.length_c   1.000
_cell.angle_alpha   90.00
_cell.angle_beta   90.00
_cell.angle_gamma   90.00
#
_symmetry.space_group_name_H-M   'P 1'
#
loop_
_entity.id
_entity.type
_entity.pdbx_description
1 polymer ?
#
loop_
_entity_poly.entity_id
_entity_poly.type
_entity_poly.pdbx_seq_one_letter_code
_entity_poly.pdbx_strand_id
1 'polypeptide(L)'
;MLGTIAVVLAAPIASAQNLDAGKSPEKLFADGCATCHRSPRGLAKGRYSLTLSWFLQDHYSAGPDTAKALAAYLVSVDTPPPGAAAKPGRKSAKSKPRTPKPVQN
;
A
#
# COMPACT_ATOMS: atom_id res chain seq x y z
N MET A 1 45.17 22.33 -33.51
CA MET A 1 44.79 21.92 -32.14
C MET A 1 43.35 22.38 -31.90
N LEU A 2 42.37 21.58 -32.33
CA LEU A 2 40.95 21.85 -32.06
C LEU A 2 40.59 21.26 -30.69
N GLY A 3 40.41 22.13 -29.70
CA GLY A 3 40.02 21.75 -28.34
C GLY A 3 38.50 21.53 -28.26
N THR A 4 38.09 20.32 -27.87
CA THR A 4 36.70 19.98 -27.56
C THR A 4 36.37 20.47 -26.15
N ILE A 5 35.50 21.49 -26.05
CA ILE A 5 34.96 21.94 -24.76
C ILE A 5 33.79 21.01 -24.42
N ALA A 6 34.03 20.05 -23.53
CA ALA A 6 32.98 19.23 -22.94
C ALA A 6 32.26 20.04 -21.86
N VAL A 7 31.07 20.57 -22.17
CA VAL A 7 30.18 21.17 -21.18
C VAL A 7 29.53 20.04 -20.38
N VAL A 8 30.01 19.83 -19.15
CA VAL A 8 29.38 18.90 -18.21
C VAL A 8 28.13 19.58 -17.64
N LEU A 9 26.96 19.15 -18.10
CA LEU A 9 25.68 19.61 -17.58
C LEU A 9 25.44 18.93 -16.22
N ALA A 10 25.82 19.59 -15.13
CA ALA A 10 25.51 19.14 -13.79
C ALA A 10 24.00 19.31 -13.54
N ALA A 11 23.23 18.24 -13.69
CA ALA A 11 21.81 18.24 -13.34
C ALA A 11 21.67 18.32 -11.80
N PRO A 12 20.84 19.23 -11.26
CA PRO A 12 20.59 19.28 -9.83
C PRO A 12 19.89 17.97 -9.41
N ILE A 13 20.43 17.33 -8.37
CA ILE A 13 19.78 16.18 -7.75
C ILE A 13 18.54 16.70 -7.04
N ALA A 14 17.36 16.49 -7.63
CA ALA A 14 16.10 16.87 -7.00
C ALA A 14 15.87 16.01 -5.74
N SER A 15 16.16 16.57 -4.56
CA SER A 15 15.77 15.96 -3.30
C SER A 15 14.27 16.11 -3.14
N ALA A 16 13.53 14.99 -3.11
CA ALA A 16 12.12 15.00 -2.76
C ALA A 16 11.98 15.54 -1.32
N GLN A 17 11.31 16.68 -1.17
CA GLN A 17 11.01 17.19 0.16
C GLN A 17 9.99 16.27 0.82
N ASN A 18 10.27 15.85 2.07
CA ASN A 18 9.37 14.97 2.80
C ASN A 18 8.14 15.75 3.28
N LEU A 19 7.10 15.83 2.44
CA LEU A 19 5.81 16.47 2.76
C LEU A 19 5.02 15.74 3.85
N ASP A 20 5.51 14.57 4.25
CA ASP A 20 4.91 13.67 5.21
C ASP A 20 5.63 13.70 6.57
N ALA A 21 6.68 14.53 6.69
CA ALA A 21 7.42 14.70 7.93
C ALA A 21 6.48 15.11 9.08
N GLY A 22 6.57 14.39 10.20
CA GLY A 22 5.79 14.66 11.41
C GLY A 22 4.33 14.18 11.39
N LYS A 23 3.82 13.61 10.29
CA LYS A 23 2.50 12.97 10.29
C LYS A 23 2.57 11.61 10.99
N SER A 24 1.51 11.26 11.72
CA SER A 24 1.37 9.91 12.25
C SER A 24 1.13 8.90 11.11
N PRO A 25 1.55 7.64 11.25
CA PRO A 25 1.38 6.64 10.20
C PRO A 25 -0.09 6.33 9.88
N GLU A 26 -1.02 6.49 10.83
CA GLU A 26 -2.46 6.43 10.54
C GLU A 26 -2.89 7.53 9.58
N LYS A 27 -2.39 8.75 9.80
CA LYS A 27 -2.72 9.91 8.97
C LYS A 27 -2.10 9.78 7.58
N LEU A 28 -0.89 9.23 7.50
CA LEU A 28 -0.26 8.88 6.22
C LEU A 28 -1.09 7.87 5.41
N PHE A 29 -1.61 6.83 6.08
CA PHE A 29 -2.51 5.88 5.43
C PHE A 29 -3.81 6.56 4.95
N ALA A 30 -4.40 7.43 5.78
CA ALA A 30 -5.62 8.15 5.43
C ALA A 30 -5.45 9.09 4.23
N ASP A 31 -4.32 9.79 4.13
CA ASP A 31 -4.01 10.72 3.03
C ASP A 31 -3.67 9.97 1.73
N GLY A 32 -2.85 8.91 1.82
CA GLY A 32 -2.23 8.30 0.63
C GLY A 32 -2.82 6.96 0.19
N CYS A 33 -3.39 6.19 1.10
CA CYS A 33 -3.79 4.80 0.82
C CYS A 33 -5.31 4.58 0.85
N ALA A 34 -6.07 5.40 1.59
CA ALA A 34 -7.49 5.17 1.85
C ALA A 34 -8.40 5.29 0.61
N THR A 35 -7.95 6.01 -0.42
CA THR A 35 -8.67 6.14 -1.70
C THR A 35 -8.78 4.80 -2.43
N CYS A 36 -7.74 3.96 -2.33
CA CYS A 36 -7.67 2.67 -3.02
C CYS A 36 -7.87 1.49 -2.06
N HIS A 37 -7.51 1.64 -0.79
CA HIS A 37 -7.56 0.60 0.22
C HIS A 37 -8.57 0.95 1.31
N ARG A 38 -9.58 0.10 1.46
CA ARG A 38 -10.61 0.29 2.47
C ARG A 38 -10.10 0.22 3.92
N SER A 39 -8.99 -0.49 4.16
CA SER A 39 -8.41 -0.63 5.50
C SER A 39 -6.91 -0.94 5.43
N PRO A 40 -6.14 -0.57 6.45
CA PRO A 40 -4.70 -0.86 6.52
C PRO A 40 -4.43 -2.37 6.65
N ARG A 41 -5.29 -3.12 7.36
CA ARG A 41 -5.26 -4.60 7.36
C ARG A 41 -5.40 -5.19 5.96
N GLY A 42 -6.27 -4.63 5.13
CA GLY A 42 -6.44 -5.10 3.75
C GLY A 42 -5.20 -4.89 2.88
N LEU A 43 -4.44 -3.84 3.15
CA LEU A 43 -3.17 -3.56 2.48
C LEU A 43 -2.03 -4.45 2.99
N ALA A 44 -1.99 -4.71 4.30
CA ALA A 44 -0.94 -5.50 4.95
C ALA A 44 -1.07 -7.01 4.75
N LYS A 45 -2.31 -7.50 4.55
CA LYS A 45 -2.63 -8.92 4.54
C LYS A 45 -1.73 -9.75 3.63
N GLY A 46 -0.99 -10.68 4.23
CA GLY A 46 -0.14 -11.63 3.50
C GLY A 46 1.14 -11.04 2.91
N ARG A 47 1.56 -9.86 3.37
CA ARG A 47 2.82 -9.19 2.97
C ARG A 47 3.76 -9.13 4.18
N TYR A 48 5.06 -9.33 3.94
CA TYR A 48 6.10 -9.17 4.95
C TYR A 48 6.57 -7.70 4.98
N SER A 49 7.03 -7.21 6.13
CA SER A 49 7.43 -5.80 6.34
C SER A 49 8.41 -5.26 5.30
N LEU A 50 9.35 -6.09 4.86
CA LEU A 50 10.39 -5.72 3.91
C LEU A 50 9.83 -5.50 2.49
N THR A 51 9.01 -6.43 1.99
CA THR A 51 8.39 -6.29 0.66
C THR A 51 7.36 -5.17 0.63
N LEU A 52 6.69 -4.92 1.76
CA LEU A 52 5.76 -3.82 1.92
C LEU A 52 6.47 -2.46 1.85
N SER A 53 7.62 -2.30 2.53
CA SER A 53 8.39 -1.04 2.50
C SER A 53 8.91 -0.69 1.11
N TRP A 54 9.37 -1.69 0.34
CA TRP A 54 9.75 -1.51 -1.07
C TRP A 54 8.56 -1.15 -1.94
N PHE A 55 7.45 -1.87 -1.80
CA PHE A 55 6.21 -1.57 -2.53
C PHE A 55 5.73 -0.13 -2.27
N LEU A 56 5.80 0.34 -1.03
CA LEU A 56 5.40 1.70 -0.67
C LEU A 56 6.32 2.76 -1.31
N GLN A 57 7.63 2.49 -1.41
CA GLN A 57 8.55 3.39 -2.10
C GLN A 57 8.22 3.46 -3.61
N ASP A 58 8.06 2.31 -4.26
CA ASP A 58 7.85 2.25 -5.71
C ASP A 58 6.48 2.78 -6.15
N HIS A 59 5.42 2.53 -5.37
CA HIS A 59 4.04 2.82 -5.79
C HIS A 59 3.48 4.14 -5.26
N TYR A 60 4.03 4.67 -4.16
CA TYR A 60 3.45 5.85 -3.50
C TYR A 60 4.44 7.02 -3.33
N SER A 61 5.68 6.87 -3.79
CA SER A 61 6.71 7.92 -3.77
C SER A 61 6.91 8.60 -2.40
N ALA A 62 6.57 7.88 -1.32
CA ALA A 62 6.90 8.28 0.03
C ALA A 62 8.41 8.08 0.22
N GLY A 63 9.12 9.07 0.75
CA GLY A 63 10.55 8.91 1.05
C GLY A 63 10.82 7.65 1.91
N PRO A 64 12.04 7.11 1.91
CA PRO A 64 12.35 5.82 2.54
C PRO A 64 11.93 5.73 4.01
N ASP A 65 12.06 6.82 4.77
CA ASP A 65 11.60 6.91 6.17
C ASP A 65 10.08 6.78 6.31
N THR A 66 9.32 7.49 5.47
CA THR A 66 7.86 7.48 5.48
C THR A 66 7.34 6.10 5.09
N ALA A 67 7.94 5.46 4.09
CA ALA A 67 7.60 4.09 3.68
C ALA A 67 7.87 3.07 4.80
N LYS A 68 9.01 3.22 5.51
CA LYS A 68 9.35 2.37 6.66
C LYS A 68 8.36 2.54 7.82
N ALA A 69 8.01 3.78 8.15
CA ALA A 69 7.05 4.07 9.23
C ALA A 69 5.65 3.50 8.92
N LEU A 70 5.17 3.68 7.68
CA LEU A 70 3.92 3.08 7.21
C LEU A 70 3.97 1.55 7.26
N ALA A 71 5.05 0.92 6.78
CA ALA A 71 5.17 -0.53 6.82
C ALA A 71 5.15 -1.09 8.25
N ALA A 72 5.81 -0.43 9.21
CA ALA A 72 5.76 -0.81 10.62
C ALA A 72 4.33 -0.71 11.18
N TYR A 73 3.62 0.37 10.87
CA TYR A 73 2.21 0.53 11.26
C TYR A 73 1.32 -0.57 10.67
N LEU A 74 1.44 -0.82 9.36
CA LEU A 74 0.65 -1.84 8.65
C LEU A 74 0.85 -3.23 9.26
N VAL A 75 2.09 -3.59 9.61
CA VAL A 75 2.39 -4.84 10.31
C VAL A 75 1.76 -4.86 11.70
N SER A 76 1.85 -3.76 12.47
CA SER A 76 1.26 -3.70 13.81
C SER A 76 -0.25 -3.94 13.80
N VAL A 77 -0.96 -3.42 12.80
CA VAL A 77 -2.41 -3.60 12.68
C VAL A 77 -2.80 -4.93 12.01
N ASP A 78 -1.92 -5.55 11.22
CA ASP A 78 -2.15 -6.88 10.64
C ASP A 78 -2.13 -7.97 11.70
N THR A 79 -1.36 -7.80 12.78
CA THR A 79 -1.37 -8.77 13.87
C THR A 79 -2.78 -8.94 14.45
N PRO A 80 -3.34 -10.17 14.43
CA PRO A 80 -4.61 -10.43 15.08
C PRO A 80 -4.40 -10.28 16.60
N PRO A 81 -5.35 -9.67 17.34
CA PRO A 81 -5.24 -9.60 18.78
C PRO A 81 -5.10 -11.02 19.35
N PRO A 82 -4.25 -11.24 20.38
CA PRO A 82 -4.09 -12.54 21.00
C PRO A 82 -5.45 -12.99 21.53
N GLY A 83 -6.07 -13.97 20.86
CA GLY A 83 -7.43 -14.45 21.15
C GLY A 83 -8.42 -14.39 19.98
N ALA A 84 -8.10 -13.69 18.89
CA ALA A 84 -8.87 -13.80 17.64
C ALA A 84 -8.51 -15.10 16.92
N ALA A 85 -9.02 -16.23 17.44
CA ALA A 85 -9.10 -17.45 16.65
C ALA A 85 -9.74 -17.11 15.30
N ALA A 86 -9.09 -17.52 14.21
CA ALA A 86 -9.62 -17.37 12.86
C ALA A 86 -10.99 -18.06 12.81
N LYS A 87 -12.07 -17.29 12.94
CA LYS A 87 -13.41 -17.81 12.71
C LYS A 87 -13.39 -18.31 11.26
N PRO A 88 -13.62 -19.61 10.99
CA PRO A 88 -13.71 -20.11 9.64
C PRO A 88 -14.73 -19.24 8.93
N GLY A 89 -14.31 -18.62 7.82
CA GLY A 89 -15.13 -17.67 7.08
C GLY A 89 -16.53 -18.23 6.96
N ARG A 90 -17.53 -17.47 7.41
CA ARG A 90 -18.93 -17.76 7.15
C ARG A 90 -19.01 -17.92 5.64
N LYS A 91 -19.13 -19.16 5.16
CA LYS A 91 -19.38 -19.45 3.74
C LYS A 91 -20.59 -18.60 3.40
N SER A 92 -20.37 -17.56 2.61
CA SER A 92 -21.44 -16.76 2.03
C SER A 92 -22.45 -17.74 1.50
N ALA A 93 -23.66 -17.67 2.05
CA ALA A 93 -24.72 -18.60 1.75
C ALA A 93 -24.80 -18.74 0.23
N LYS A 94 -24.58 -19.98 -0.22
CA LYS A 94 -24.81 -20.48 -1.57
C LYS A 94 -25.92 -19.65 -2.24
N SER A 95 -25.55 -18.76 -3.17
CA SER A 95 -26.50 -18.20 -4.10
C SER A 95 -27.23 -19.38 -4.72
N LYS A 96 -28.53 -19.50 -4.40
CA LYS A 96 -29.40 -20.53 -4.96
C LYS A 96 -29.21 -20.53 -6.48
N PRO A 97 -29.10 -21.69 -7.16
CA PRO A 97 -29.16 -21.75 -8.60
C PRO A 97 -30.46 -21.07 -9.02
N ARG A 98 -30.36 -19.97 -9.79
CA ARG A 98 -31.51 -19.32 -10.38
C ARG A 98 -31.99 -20.28 -11.46
N THR A 99 -33.07 -21.02 -11.19
CA THR A 99 -33.75 -21.83 -12.20
C THR A 99 -34.13 -20.92 -13.37
N PRO A 100 -33.70 -21.21 -14.61
CA PRO A 100 -34.20 -20.47 -15.75
C PRO A 100 -35.71 -20.73 -15.87
N LYS A 101 -36.48 -19.65 -15.99
CA LYS A 101 -37.90 -19.73 -16.34
C LYS A 101 -37.98 -20.27 -17.78
N PRO A 102 -38.84 -21.25 -18.09
CA PRO A 102 -39.09 -21.62 -19.47
C PRO A 102 -39.78 -20.46 -20.17
N VAL A 103 -39.20 -20.00 -21.28
CA VAL A 103 -39.91 -19.16 -22.26
C VAL A 103 -40.99 -20.04 -22.88
N GLN A 104 -42.25 -19.68 -22.65
CA GLN A 104 -43.36 -20.11 -23.48
C GLN A 104 -43.68 -18.99 -24.46
N ASN A 105 -43.86 -19.41 -25.73
CA ASN A 105 -44.27 -18.69 -26.93
C ASN A 105 -43.22 -17.81 -27.61
#